data_AF-A0AAU9J0I9-F1
#
_entry.id   AF-A0AAU9J0I9-F1
#
_cell.length_a   1.000
_cell.length_b   1.000
_cell.length_c   1.000
_cell.angle_alpha   90.00
_cell.angle_beta   90.00
_cell.angle_gamma   90.00
#
_symmetry.space_group_name_H-M   'P 1'
#
loop_
_entity.id
_entity.type
_entity.pdbx_description
1 polymer ?
#
loop_
_entity_poly.entity_id
_entity_poly.type
_entity_poly.pdbx_seq_one_letter_code
_entity_poly.pdbx_strand_id
1 'polypeptide(L)'
;MAHTLFPLPYSYTALEPHMDARTLEVHYTAHHNSYVTKLNAALADFPDKANLDLTALQHLVSGTNPAVINNAGGHYNHTLFWQNMGPVGSSNPAPFGELAAKIDQKFGSFQAFKEQFTAAAVNKFASGWAFLTVKQDGTLEVHNTPGHENPLMDGIGTVHGVPILTCDVWEHAYYLKYQQRRPEFVENWWKIVNWDAVVKNYENYAKKGQAVPFARPAKKSGCCSIFFTKEIEYDYHSLVNLNLLKNLSAMTGFPFSKVVDCSIKLEEIGYILDELDLETIGSLMISME
;
A
#
# COMPACT_ATOMS: atom_id res chain seq x y z
N MET A 1 -10.02 9.12 -12.08
CA MET A 1 -8.58 9.41 -12.19
C MET A 1 -7.89 8.08 -12.38
N ALA A 2 -7.05 7.93 -13.40
CA ALA A 2 -6.40 6.65 -13.72
C ALA A 2 -5.63 6.03 -12.53
N HIS A 3 -5.68 4.71 -12.42
CA HIS A 3 -4.82 3.90 -11.56
C HIS A 3 -3.38 3.94 -12.06
N THR A 4 -2.43 3.79 -11.14
CA THR A 4 -0.99 3.89 -11.41
C THR A 4 -0.26 2.70 -10.82
N LEU A 5 0.80 2.25 -11.47
CA LEU A 5 1.69 1.23 -10.92
C LEU A 5 2.46 1.82 -9.71
N PHE A 6 2.19 1.29 -8.51
CA PHE A 6 2.89 1.73 -7.30
C PHE A 6 4.35 1.28 -7.33
N PRO A 7 5.31 2.13 -6.89
CA PRO A 7 6.73 1.78 -6.92
C PRO A 7 7.02 0.54 -6.06
N LEU A 8 7.94 -0.30 -6.54
CA LEU A 8 8.49 -1.37 -5.71
C LEU A 8 9.19 -0.78 -4.48
N PRO A 9 9.08 -1.43 -3.30
CA PRO A 9 9.73 -0.95 -2.09
C PRO A 9 11.24 -1.29 -2.03
N TYR A 10 11.75 -2.02 -3.03
CA TYR A 10 13.14 -2.49 -3.10
C TYR A 10 13.60 -2.65 -4.56
N SER A 11 14.91 -2.81 -4.78
CA SER A 11 15.50 -3.01 -6.11
C SER A 11 15.20 -4.40 -6.67
N TYR A 12 15.38 -4.59 -7.99
CA TYR A 12 15.13 -5.89 -8.62
C TYR A 12 16.02 -7.03 -8.09
N THR A 13 17.20 -6.73 -7.58
CA THR A 13 18.12 -7.75 -7.02
C THR A 13 17.88 -8.04 -5.54
N ALA A 14 16.97 -7.31 -4.89
CA ALA A 14 16.83 -7.34 -3.44
C ALA A 14 16.33 -8.69 -2.87
N LEU A 15 15.64 -9.49 -3.68
CA LEU A 15 15.03 -10.76 -3.26
C LEU A 15 15.88 -11.98 -3.64
N GLU A 16 17.06 -11.78 -4.22
CA GLU A 16 18.01 -12.86 -4.48
C GLU A 16 18.52 -13.49 -3.16
N PRO A 17 18.78 -14.80 -3.11
CA PRO A 17 18.67 -15.78 -4.19
C PRO A 17 17.29 -16.46 -4.27
N HIS A 18 16.25 -15.93 -3.64
CA HIS A 18 14.95 -16.61 -3.51
C HIS A 18 13.93 -16.23 -4.57
N MET A 19 14.07 -15.05 -5.17
CA MET A 19 13.42 -14.67 -6.42
C MET A 19 14.47 -13.97 -7.27
N ASP A 20 14.69 -14.45 -8.49
CA ASP A 20 15.72 -13.85 -9.34
C ASP A 20 15.31 -12.47 -9.84
N ALA A 21 16.31 -11.62 -10.07
CA ALA A 21 16.07 -10.25 -10.50
C ALA A 21 15.28 -10.15 -11.81
N ARG A 22 15.45 -11.12 -12.72
CA ARG A 22 14.74 -11.14 -13.99
C ARG A 22 13.25 -11.45 -13.80
N THR A 23 12.92 -12.41 -12.95
CA THR A 23 11.53 -12.70 -12.54
C THR A 23 10.90 -11.45 -11.94
N LEU A 24 11.52 -10.83 -10.92
CA LEU A 24 10.95 -9.65 -10.26
C LEU A 24 10.74 -8.48 -11.24
N GLU A 25 11.72 -8.22 -12.12
CA GLU A 25 11.63 -7.16 -13.13
C GLU A 25 10.46 -7.40 -14.10
N VAL A 26 10.35 -8.59 -14.71
CA VAL A 26 9.30 -8.89 -15.70
C VAL A 26 7.93 -8.94 -15.03
N HIS A 27 7.84 -9.52 -13.83
CA HIS A 27 6.60 -9.63 -13.07
C HIS A 27 6.05 -8.25 -12.68
N TYR A 28 6.92 -7.31 -12.30
CA TYR A 28 6.53 -5.94 -12.01
C TYR A 28 6.29 -5.08 -13.26
N THR A 29 7.27 -4.98 -14.16
CA THR A 29 7.24 -4.03 -15.29
C THR A 29 6.33 -4.47 -16.43
N ALA A 30 6.12 -5.78 -16.61
CA ALA A 30 5.24 -6.31 -17.64
C ALA A 30 3.89 -6.78 -17.05
N HIS A 31 3.88 -7.79 -16.18
CA HIS A 31 2.62 -8.38 -15.71
C HIS A 31 1.79 -7.40 -14.88
N HIS A 32 2.35 -6.86 -13.78
CA HIS A 32 1.64 -5.91 -12.93
C HIS A 32 1.23 -4.64 -13.69
N ASN A 33 2.13 -4.07 -14.49
CA ASN A 33 1.82 -2.91 -15.34
C ASN A 33 0.71 -3.19 -16.38
N SER A 34 0.64 -4.41 -16.92
CA SER A 34 -0.43 -4.81 -17.84
C SER A 34 -1.80 -4.74 -17.16
N TYR A 35 -1.91 -5.22 -15.91
CA TYR A 35 -3.16 -5.13 -15.14
C TYR A 35 -3.55 -3.67 -14.91
N VAL A 36 -2.61 -2.80 -14.55
CA VAL A 36 -2.90 -1.36 -14.38
C VAL A 36 -3.41 -0.73 -15.69
N THR A 37 -2.72 -0.99 -16.80
CA THR A 37 -3.07 -0.43 -18.11
C THR A 37 -4.45 -0.92 -18.56
N LYS A 38 -4.71 -2.23 -18.47
CA LYS A 38 -5.98 -2.84 -18.87
C LYS A 38 -7.12 -2.46 -17.93
N LEU A 39 -6.86 -2.29 -16.63
CA LEU A 39 -7.85 -1.79 -15.67
C LEU A 39 -8.33 -0.39 -16.08
N ASN A 40 -7.41 0.52 -16.38
CA ASN A 40 -7.76 1.88 -16.81
C ASN A 40 -8.58 1.88 -18.10
N ALA A 41 -8.26 1.01 -19.06
CA ALA A 41 -9.04 0.85 -20.28
C ALA A 41 -10.45 0.30 -19.98
N ALA A 42 -10.56 -0.72 -19.13
CA ALA A 42 -11.85 -1.33 -18.79
C ALA A 42 -12.77 -0.41 -17.99
N LEU A 43 -12.22 0.47 -17.15
CA LEU A 43 -12.99 1.44 -16.36
C LEU A 43 -13.58 2.59 -17.19
N ALA A 44 -13.20 2.74 -18.46
CA ALA A 44 -13.83 3.72 -19.35
C ALA A 44 -15.35 3.48 -19.50
N ASP A 45 -15.79 2.22 -19.40
CA ASP A 45 -17.20 1.83 -19.44
C ASP A 45 -17.90 1.96 -18.07
N PHE A 46 -17.16 2.30 -17.00
CA PHE A 46 -17.66 2.42 -15.62
C PHE A 46 -17.20 3.73 -14.96
N PRO A 47 -17.68 4.90 -15.44
CA PRO A 47 -17.20 6.21 -14.98
C PRO A 47 -17.35 6.42 -13.47
N ASP A 48 -18.41 5.91 -12.84
CA ASP A 48 -18.63 5.99 -11.39
C ASP A 48 -17.58 5.23 -10.57
N LYS A 49 -16.90 4.25 -11.19
CA LYS A 49 -15.85 3.43 -10.56
C LYS A 49 -14.45 3.94 -10.89
N ALA A 50 -14.29 4.68 -11.99
CA ALA A 50 -13.00 5.18 -12.47
C ALA A 50 -12.31 6.19 -11.53
N ASN A 51 -13.01 6.71 -10.52
CA ASN A 51 -12.46 7.63 -9.52
C ASN A 51 -12.17 6.97 -8.16
N LEU A 52 -12.60 5.73 -7.96
CA LEU A 52 -12.32 4.99 -6.73
C LEU A 52 -10.81 4.73 -6.60
N ASP A 53 -10.29 4.74 -5.38
CA ASP A 53 -8.97 4.15 -5.14
C ASP A 53 -9.02 2.63 -5.36
N LEU A 54 -7.85 2.01 -5.51
CA LEU A 54 -7.75 0.59 -5.84
C LEU A 54 -8.42 -0.31 -4.78
N THR A 55 -8.33 0.08 -3.52
CA THR A 55 -8.83 -0.69 -2.39
C THR A 55 -10.36 -0.61 -2.35
N ALA A 56 -10.93 0.59 -2.43
CA ALA A 56 -12.37 0.80 -2.51
C ALA A 56 -12.98 0.15 -3.76
N LEU A 57 -12.25 0.13 -4.87
CA LEU A 57 -12.69 -0.53 -6.09
C LEU A 57 -12.93 -2.02 -5.89
N GLN A 58 -12.13 -2.71 -5.06
CA GLN A 58 -12.29 -4.17 -4.85
C GLN A 58 -13.69 -4.51 -4.35
N HIS A 59 -14.23 -3.75 -3.39
CA HIS A 59 -15.59 -3.96 -2.87
C HIS A 59 -16.69 -3.73 -3.90
N LEU A 60 -16.38 -3.03 -4.99
CA LEU A 60 -17.36 -2.59 -5.98
C LEU A 60 -17.13 -3.19 -7.37
N VAL A 61 -16.27 -4.21 -7.52
CA VAL A 61 -16.07 -4.87 -8.82
C VAL A 61 -17.23 -5.79 -9.19
N SER A 62 -18.05 -6.24 -8.24
CA SER A 62 -19.21 -7.07 -8.56
C SER A 62 -20.22 -6.31 -9.42
N GLY A 63 -20.76 -7.00 -10.42
CA GLY A 63 -21.62 -6.39 -11.46
C GLY A 63 -20.87 -5.60 -12.53
N THR A 64 -19.53 -5.54 -12.48
CA THR A 64 -18.72 -5.05 -13.61
C THR A 64 -18.40 -6.18 -14.60
N ASN A 65 -17.67 -5.86 -15.68
CA ASN A 65 -17.24 -6.87 -16.64
C ASN A 65 -16.01 -7.66 -16.13
N PRO A 66 -15.72 -8.85 -16.71
CA PRO A 66 -14.55 -9.65 -16.31
C PRO A 66 -13.22 -8.92 -16.47
N ALA A 67 -13.11 -7.92 -17.35
CA ALA A 67 -11.89 -7.16 -17.52
C ALA A 67 -11.62 -6.26 -16.29
N VAL A 68 -12.63 -5.59 -15.73
CA VAL A 68 -12.47 -4.84 -14.48
C VAL A 68 -12.12 -5.78 -13.33
N ILE A 69 -12.86 -6.88 -13.15
CA ILE A 69 -12.63 -7.85 -12.06
C ILE A 69 -11.18 -8.37 -12.11
N ASN A 70 -10.75 -8.93 -13.25
CA ASN A 70 -9.44 -9.55 -13.35
C ASN A 70 -8.29 -8.54 -13.20
N ASN A 71 -8.41 -7.35 -13.78
CA ASN A 71 -7.32 -6.37 -13.76
C ASN A 71 -7.29 -5.56 -12.44
N ALA A 72 -8.43 -5.31 -11.81
CA ALA A 72 -8.49 -4.70 -10.48
C ALA A 72 -7.91 -5.64 -9.41
N GLY A 73 -8.28 -6.93 -9.48
CA GLY A 73 -7.69 -7.94 -8.62
C GLY A 73 -6.21 -8.16 -8.89
N GLY A 74 -5.81 -8.19 -10.17
CA GLY A 74 -4.41 -8.31 -10.56
C GLY A 74 -3.59 -7.17 -9.98
N HIS A 75 -4.05 -5.93 -10.11
CA HIS A 75 -3.37 -4.78 -9.54
C HIS A 75 -3.30 -4.83 -8.01
N TYR A 76 -4.41 -5.14 -7.32
CA TYR A 76 -4.43 -5.20 -5.85
C TYR A 76 -3.52 -6.31 -5.31
N ASN A 77 -3.63 -7.53 -5.83
CA ASN A 77 -2.90 -8.70 -5.35
C ASN A 77 -1.39 -8.51 -5.51
N HIS A 78 -0.93 -8.01 -6.67
CA HIS A 78 0.49 -7.75 -6.89
C HIS A 78 1.00 -6.63 -5.98
N THR A 79 0.22 -5.57 -5.78
CA THR A 79 0.62 -4.49 -4.87
C THR A 79 0.82 -5.00 -3.44
N LEU A 80 -0.09 -5.84 -2.94
CA LEU A 80 0.05 -6.49 -1.65
C LEU A 80 1.27 -7.43 -1.61
N PHE A 81 1.47 -8.23 -2.67
CA PHE A 81 2.57 -9.19 -2.80
C PHE A 81 3.95 -8.52 -2.68
N TRP A 82 4.17 -7.40 -3.37
CA TRP A 82 5.42 -6.65 -3.27
C TRP A 82 5.67 -6.09 -1.88
N GLN A 83 4.62 -5.60 -1.20
CA GLN A 83 4.75 -5.09 0.16
C GLN A 83 4.95 -6.19 1.19
N ASN A 84 4.45 -7.40 0.94
CA ASN A 84 4.64 -8.56 1.80
C ASN A 84 6.01 -9.23 1.64
N MET A 85 6.88 -8.72 0.79
CA MET A 85 8.24 -9.22 0.62
C MET A 85 9.28 -8.15 0.96
N GLY A 86 10.52 -8.59 1.14
CA GLY A 86 11.66 -7.71 1.38
C GLY A 86 12.98 -8.47 1.29
N PRO A 87 14.12 -7.74 1.28
CA PRO A 87 15.44 -8.37 1.30
C PRO A 87 15.59 -9.36 2.46
N VAL A 88 16.35 -10.44 2.25
CA VAL A 88 16.62 -11.44 3.30
C VAL A 88 17.20 -10.77 4.54
N GLY A 89 16.61 -11.03 5.70
CA GLY A 89 17.03 -10.46 6.98
C GLY A 89 16.66 -8.99 7.21
N SER A 90 15.90 -8.37 6.29
CA SER A 90 15.44 -6.98 6.46
C SER A 90 14.22 -6.79 7.36
N SER A 91 13.60 -7.88 7.83
CA SER A 91 12.42 -7.88 8.71
C SER A 91 12.49 -9.01 9.72
N ASN A 92 11.57 -9.06 10.69
CA ASN A 92 11.46 -10.17 11.62
C ASN A 92 11.33 -11.52 10.88
N PRO A 93 11.88 -12.64 11.40
CA PRO A 93 11.86 -13.94 10.73
C PRO A 93 10.50 -14.68 10.82
N ALA A 94 9.60 -14.18 11.66
CA ALA A 94 8.30 -14.76 11.98
C ALA A 94 7.31 -13.64 12.38
N PRO A 95 6.00 -13.89 12.34
CA PRO A 95 5.02 -12.95 12.89
C PRO A 95 5.31 -12.70 14.38
N PHE A 96 4.98 -11.50 14.85
CA PHE A 96 5.16 -11.09 16.24
C PHE A 96 3.92 -10.34 16.75
N GLY A 97 3.95 -9.97 18.03
CA GLY A 97 2.87 -9.23 18.67
C GLY A 97 1.53 -9.97 18.66
N GLU A 98 0.45 -9.23 18.51
CA GLU A 98 -0.91 -9.80 18.54
C GLU A 98 -1.18 -10.73 17.37
N LEU A 99 -0.57 -10.49 16.20
CA LEU A 99 -0.72 -11.38 15.05
C LEU A 99 -0.16 -12.78 15.35
N ALA A 100 1.01 -12.86 16.01
CA ALA A 100 1.57 -14.15 16.43
C ALA A 100 0.63 -14.89 17.37
N ALA A 101 0.06 -14.20 18.37
CA ALA A 101 -0.90 -14.79 19.29
C ALA A 101 -2.17 -15.28 18.58
N LYS A 102 -2.67 -14.55 17.57
CA LYS A 102 -3.81 -14.97 16.74
C LYS A 102 -3.48 -16.18 15.86
N ILE A 103 -2.25 -16.25 15.34
CA ILE A 103 -1.76 -17.39 14.58
C ILE A 103 -1.70 -18.63 15.47
N ASP A 104 -1.12 -18.51 16.66
CA ASP A 104 -1.04 -19.62 17.62
C ASP A 104 -2.45 -20.06 18.07
N GLN A 105 -3.36 -19.12 18.31
CA GLN A 105 -4.74 -19.41 18.67
C GLN A 105 -5.48 -20.19 17.57
N LYS A 106 -5.31 -19.80 16.29
CA LYS A 106 -6.06 -20.39 15.17
C LYS A 106 -5.45 -21.69 14.66
N PHE A 107 -4.12 -21.72 14.55
CA PHE A 107 -3.39 -22.79 13.87
C PHE A 107 -2.58 -23.66 14.83
N GLY A 108 -2.49 -23.28 16.11
CA GLY A 108 -1.75 -24.00 17.15
C GLY A 108 -0.27 -23.60 17.25
N SER A 109 0.35 -23.20 16.15
CA SER A 109 1.71 -22.65 16.12
C SER A 109 1.98 -21.93 14.79
N PHE A 110 3.03 -21.10 14.76
CA PHE A 110 3.55 -20.55 13.50
C PHE A 110 3.94 -21.65 12.49
N GLN A 111 4.54 -22.76 12.94
CA GLN A 111 4.93 -23.86 12.07
C GLN A 111 3.71 -24.52 11.41
N ALA A 112 2.66 -24.80 12.19
CA ALA A 112 1.41 -25.36 11.66
C ALA A 112 0.70 -24.40 10.71
N PHE A 113 0.73 -23.08 10.99
CA PHE A 113 0.26 -22.06 10.05
C PHE A 113 1.05 -22.11 8.73
N LYS A 114 2.38 -22.13 8.81
CA LYS A 114 3.28 -22.16 7.65
C LYS A 114 3.01 -23.39 6.78
N GLU A 115 2.78 -24.55 7.38
CA GLU A 115 2.41 -25.79 6.69
C GLU A 115 1.07 -25.66 5.96
N GLN A 116 0.04 -25.14 6.63
CA GLN A 116 -1.28 -24.94 6.02
C GLN A 116 -1.24 -23.92 4.87
N PHE A 117 -0.54 -22.80 5.05
CA PHE A 117 -0.37 -21.80 4.00
C PHE A 117 0.43 -22.36 2.81
N THR A 118 1.51 -23.10 3.08
CA THR A 118 2.29 -23.77 2.02
C THR A 118 1.42 -24.75 1.25
N ALA A 119 0.60 -25.55 1.94
CA ALA A 119 -0.32 -26.47 1.29
C ALA A 119 -1.35 -25.72 0.42
N ALA A 120 -1.91 -24.61 0.89
CA ALA A 120 -2.84 -23.79 0.12
C ALA A 120 -2.20 -23.21 -1.16
N ALA A 121 -0.94 -22.77 -1.08
CA ALA A 121 -0.17 -22.23 -2.21
C ALA A 121 0.21 -23.31 -3.23
N VAL A 122 0.79 -24.42 -2.77
CA VAL A 122 1.27 -25.50 -3.63
C VAL A 122 0.10 -26.18 -4.35
N ASN A 123 -0.98 -26.48 -3.63
CA ASN A 123 -2.11 -27.25 -4.16
C ASN A 123 -3.12 -26.40 -4.94
N LYS A 124 -2.91 -25.08 -5.09
CA LYS A 124 -3.76 -24.26 -5.95
C LYS A 124 -3.67 -24.75 -7.40
N PHE A 125 -4.68 -25.44 -7.90
CA PHE A 125 -4.65 -25.89 -9.29
C PHE A 125 -4.63 -24.70 -10.26
N ALA A 126 -3.78 -24.75 -11.28
CA ALA A 126 -3.56 -23.67 -12.26
C ALA A 126 -3.12 -22.34 -11.60
N SER A 127 -3.50 -21.23 -12.21
CA SER A 127 -3.18 -19.86 -11.80
C SER A 127 -3.99 -19.41 -10.58
N GLY A 128 -3.33 -18.69 -9.67
CA GLY A 128 -3.99 -18.14 -8.49
C GLY A 128 -3.04 -17.65 -7.40
N TRP A 129 -3.60 -17.52 -6.21
CA TRP A 129 -2.94 -16.93 -5.05
C TRP A 129 -3.25 -17.73 -3.79
N ALA A 130 -2.33 -17.72 -2.82
CA ALA A 130 -2.63 -18.09 -1.44
C ALA A 130 -2.67 -16.86 -0.55
N PHE A 131 -3.59 -16.83 0.42
CA PHE A 131 -3.80 -15.69 1.29
C PHE A 131 -3.89 -16.10 2.77
N LEU A 132 -3.41 -15.23 3.64
CA LEU A 132 -3.84 -15.15 5.04
C LEU A 132 -4.79 -13.96 5.15
N THR A 133 -6.02 -14.23 5.56
CA THR A 133 -7.11 -13.26 5.63
C THR A 133 -7.61 -13.11 7.05
N VAL A 134 -7.87 -11.87 7.47
CA VAL A 134 -8.61 -11.57 8.69
C VAL A 134 -10.08 -11.42 8.32
N LYS A 135 -10.92 -12.35 8.78
CA LYS A 135 -12.38 -12.28 8.58
C LYS A 135 -13.00 -11.15 9.39
N GLN A 136 -14.24 -10.81 9.06
CA GLN A 136 -15.01 -9.77 9.77
C GLN A 136 -15.16 -10.05 11.28
N ASP A 137 -15.17 -11.32 11.69
CA ASP A 137 -15.20 -11.75 13.09
C ASP A 137 -13.83 -11.66 13.81
N GLY A 138 -12.80 -11.15 13.12
CA GLY A 138 -11.42 -11.04 13.62
C GLY A 138 -10.64 -12.34 13.65
N THR A 139 -11.19 -13.45 13.15
CA THR A 139 -10.48 -14.73 13.05
C THR A 139 -9.64 -14.82 11.77
N LEU A 140 -8.56 -15.60 11.85
CA LEU A 140 -7.65 -15.83 10.72
C LEU A 140 -8.13 -16.99 9.86
N GLU A 141 -7.92 -16.89 8.56
CA GLU A 141 -8.17 -17.94 7.58
C GLU A 141 -7.08 -18.00 6.53
N VAL A 142 -6.59 -19.22 6.27
CA VAL A 142 -5.70 -19.55 5.16
C VAL A 142 -6.54 -20.15 4.05
N HIS A 143 -6.41 -19.63 2.83
CA HIS A 143 -7.12 -20.13 1.67
C HIS A 143 -6.37 -19.81 0.37
N ASN A 144 -6.89 -20.29 -0.76
CA ASN A 144 -6.39 -19.93 -2.08
C ASN A 144 -7.54 -19.49 -3.00
N THR A 145 -7.21 -18.70 -4.01
CA THR A 145 -8.18 -18.14 -4.96
C THR A 145 -7.74 -18.34 -6.40
N PRO A 146 -8.67 -18.57 -7.34
CA PRO A 146 -8.36 -18.67 -8.77
C PRO A 146 -8.11 -17.30 -9.40
N GLY A 147 -7.28 -17.30 -10.45
CA GLY A 147 -7.08 -16.10 -11.26
C GLY A 147 -6.53 -14.93 -10.45
N HIS A 148 -7.29 -13.84 -10.40
CA HIS A 148 -6.97 -12.64 -9.63
C HIS A 148 -8.04 -12.25 -8.61
N GLU A 149 -8.92 -13.19 -8.26
CA GLU A 149 -9.87 -12.97 -7.17
C GLU A 149 -9.11 -12.68 -5.86
N ASN A 150 -9.74 -11.92 -4.97
CA ASN A 150 -9.19 -11.69 -3.64
C ASN A 150 -10.30 -11.44 -2.61
N PRO A 151 -10.00 -11.56 -1.31
CA PRO A 151 -11.01 -11.52 -0.25
C PRO A 151 -11.76 -10.20 -0.06
N LEU A 152 -11.31 -9.11 -0.68
CA LEU A 152 -12.01 -7.82 -0.64
C LEU A 152 -13.11 -7.71 -1.71
N MET A 153 -13.15 -8.61 -2.68
CA MET A 153 -14.14 -8.54 -3.74
C MET A 153 -15.50 -9.02 -3.25
N ASP A 154 -16.41 -8.08 -2.99
CA ASP A 154 -17.76 -8.40 -2.53
C ASP A 154 -18.49 -9.24 -3.58
N GLY A 155 -19.10 -10.36 -3.17
CA GLY A 155 -19.83 -11.25 -4.07
C GLY A 155 -18.97 -12.06 -5.05
N ILE A 156 -17.64 -12.08 -4.89
CA ILE A 156 -16.71 -12.91 -5.67
C ILE A 156 -15.86 -13.74 -4.70
N GLY A 157 -15.62 -15.01 -5.03
CA GLY A 157 -14.87 -15.93 -4.17
C GLY A 157 -15.68 -16.46 -2.98
N THR A 158 -15.00 -17.19 -2.10
CA THR A 158 -15.64 -17.90 -0.97
C THR A 158 -15.20 -17.41 0.41
N VAL A 159 -14.08 -16.70 0.50
CA VAL A 159 -13.55 -16.15 1.75
C VAL A 159 -13.53 -14.64 1.64
N HIS A 160 -14.17 -13.97 2.59
CA HIS A 160 -14.27 -12.52 2.65
C HIS A 160 -13.59 -11.97 3.89
N GLY A 161 -12.85 -10.88 3.72
CA GLY A 161 -12.12 -10.23 4.80
C GLY A 161 -10.93 -9.44 4.27
N VAL A 162 -10.05 -9.04 5.17
CA VAL A 162 -8.86 -8.24 4.82
C VAL A 162 -7.66 -9.17 4.62
N PRO A 163 -7.12 -9.31 3.38
CA PRO A 163 -5.91 -10.07 3.15
C PRO A 163 -4.69 -9.30 3.68
N ILE A 164 -3.86 -9.96 4.50
CA ILE A 164 -2.68 -9.34 5.15
C ILE A 164 -1.35 -9.92 4.65
N LEU A 165 -1.37 -11.16 4.15
CA LEU A 165 -0.26 -11.84 3.49
C LEU A 165 -0.78 -12.54 2.24
N THR A 166 -0.05 -12.43 1.13
CA THR A 166 -0.36 -13.14 -0.12
C THR A 166 0.89 -13.73 -0.77
N CYS A 167 0.72 -14.83 -1.51
CA CYS A 167 1.75 -15.46 -2.34
C CYS A 167 1.21 -15.71 -3.75
N ASP A 168 1.89 -15.15 -4.76
CA ASP A 168 1.58 -15.40 -6.17
C ASP A 168 2.05 -16.80 -6.58
N VAL A 169 1.13 -17.67 -7.02
CA VAL A 169 1.45 -19.01 -7.54
C VAL A 169 1.08 -19.18 -9.02
N TRP A 170 0.88 -18.07 -9.73
CA TRP A 170 0.95 -18.08 -11.19
C TRP A 170 2.36 -18.48 -11.64
N GLU A 171 2.45 -19.21 -12.76
CA GLU A 171 3.74 -19.70 -13.25
C GLU A 171 4.72 -18.55 -13.52
N HIS A 172 4.25 -17.38 -14.00
CA HIS A 172 5.13 -16.22 -14.22
C HIS A 172 5.88 -15.75 -12.96
N ALA A 173 5.41 -16.08 -11.76
CA ALA A 173 6.02 -15.68 -10.50
C ALA A 173 7.29 -16.50 -10.17
N TYR A 174 7.50 -17.65 -10.83
CA TYR A 174 8.58 -18.57 -10.46
C TYR A 174 9.22 -19.34 -11.62
N TYR A 175 8.59 -19.42 -12.79
CA TYR A 175 8.99 -20.40 -13.82
C TYR A 175 10.40 -20.16 -14.38
N LEU A 176 10.87 -18.91 -14.45
CA LEU A 176 12.21 -18.61 -14.95
C LEU A 176 13.30 -19.26 -14.10
N LYS A 177 13.11 -19.38 -12.78
CA LYS A 177 14.07 -19.97 -11.84
C LYS A 177 13.74 -21.39 -11.41
N TYR A 178 12.47 -21.64 -11.10
CA TYR A 178 12.00 -22.90 -10.51
C TYR A 178 11.32 -23.84 -11.50
N GLN A 179 10.99 -23.37 -12.71
CA GLN A 179 10.22 -24.13 -13.70
C GLN A 179 8.96 -24.74 -13.06
N GLN A 180 8.71 -26.04 -13.20
CA GLN A 180 7.57 -26.74 -12.60
C GLN A 180 7.63 -26.87 -11.06
N ARG A 181 8.74 -26.51 -10.41
CA ARG A 181 9.01 -26.77 -8.99
C ARG A 181 8.37 -25.71 -8.09
N ARG A 182 7.05 -25.52 -8.21
CA ARG A 182 6.27 -24.63 -7.33
C ARG A 182 6.52 -24.88 -5.82
N PRO A 183 6.62 -26.12 -5.31
CA PRO A 183 6.94 -26.34 -3.91
C PRO A 183 8.26 -25.70 -3.48
N GLU A 184 9.29 -25.81 -4.33
CA GLU A 184 10.61 -25.20 -4.06
C GLU A 184 10.54 -23.66 -4.09
N PHE A 185 9.74 -23.09 -5.00
CA PHE A 185 9.48 -21.65 -5.00
C PHE A 185 8.83 -21.19 -3.69
N VAL A 186 7.75 -21.85 -3.25
CA VAL A 186 7.02 -21.45 -2.02
C VAL A 186 7.91 -21.61 -0.79
N GLU A 187 8.73 -22.67 -0.72
CA GLU A 187 9.72 -22.86 0.34
C GLU A 187 10.71 -21.68 0.42
N ASN A 188 11.20 -21.21 -0.74
CA ASN A 188 12.13 -20.08 -0.81
C ASN A 188 11.44 -18.73 -0.60
N TRP A 189 10.19 -18.57 -1.02
CA TRP A 189 9.39 -17.37 -0.79
C TRP A 189 9.26 -17.06 0.71
N TRP A 190 9.11 -18.07 1.57
CA TRP A 190 9.09 -17.87 3.02
C TRP A 190 10.31 -17.16 3.60
N LYS A 191 11.47 -17.21 2.92
CA LYS A 191 12.73 -16.59 3.36
C LYS A 191 12.78 -15.09 3.07
N ILE A 192 11.87 -14.59 2.23
CA ILE A 192 11.76 -13.18 1.82
C ILE A 192 10.43 -12.55 2.24
N VAL A 193 9.61 -13.24 3.03
CA VAL A 193 8.38 -12.66 3.61
C VAL A 193 8.78 -11.54 4.57
N ASN A 194 8.16 -10.38 4.39
CA ASN A 194 8.32 -9.22 5.24
C ASN A 194 7.29 -9.23 6.38
N TRP A 195 7.64 -9.85 7.51
CA TRP A 195 6.72 -9.98 8.64
C TRP A 195 6.36 -8.65 9.28
N ASP A 196 7.23 -7.65 9.20
CA ASP A 196 6.96 -6.31 9.72
C ASP A 196 5.82 -5.66 8.93
N ALA A 197 5.81 -5.81 7.61
CA ALA A 197 4.72 -5.34 6.75
C ALA A 197 3.42 -6.10 7.00
N VAL A 198 3.48 -7.44 7.19
CA VAL A 198 2.30 -8.26 7.47
C VAL A 198 1.68 -7.89 8.83
N VAL A 199 2.50 -7.71 9.87
CA VAL A 199 2.04 -7.26 11.19
C VAL A 199 1.46 -5.86 11.10
N LYS A 200 2.13 -4.94 10.39
CA LYS A 200 1.60 -3.58 10.14
C LYS A 200 0.24 -3.61 9.46
N ASN A 201 0.03 -4.50 8.49
CA ASN A 201 -1.25 -4.67 7.81
C ASN A 201 -2.34 -5.15 8.77
N TYR A 202 -2.00 -6.10 9.65
CA TYR A 202 -2.90 -6.58 10.70
C TYR A 202 -3.29 -5.46 11.68
N GLU A 203 -2.30 -4.80 12.28
CA GLU A 203 -2.51 -3.85 13.39
C GLU A 203 -3.21 -2.57 12.94
N ASN A 204 -2.82 -2.04 11.78
CA ASN A 204 -3.31 -0.74 11.33
C ASN A 204 -4.61 -0.80 10.56
N TYR A 205 -4.89 -1.91 9.88
CA TYR A 205 -6.02 -2.02 8.96
C TYR A 205 -6.93 -3.21 9.31
N ALA A 206 -6.42 -4.44 9.21
CA ALA A 206 -7.27 -5.63 9.25
C ALA A 206 -8.00 -5.80 10.60
N LYS A 207 -7.33 -5.53 11.73
CA LYS A 207 -7.93 -5.57 13.07
C LYS A 207 -9.10 -4.56 13.23
N LYS A 208 -9.07 -3.48 12.45
CA LYS A 208 -10.13 -2.44 12.44
C LYS A 208 -11.20 -2.72 11.38
N GLY A 209 -11.14 -3.88 10.71
CA GLY A 209 -12.00 -4.21 9.58
C GLY A 209 -11.74 -3.34 8.34
N GLN A 210 -10.58 -2.69 8.28
CA GLN A 210 -10.20 -1.82 7.17
C GLN A 210 -9.29 -2.58 6.20
N ALA A 211 -9.55 -2.42 4.91
CA ALA A 211 -8.69 -2.97 3.88
C ALA A 211 -7.31 -2.27 3.85
N VAL A 212 -6.27 -2.96 3.40
CA VAL A 212 -4.92 -2.38 3.29
C VAL A 212 -4.95 -1.30 2.20
N PRO A 213 -4.69 -0.02 2.53
CA PRO A 213 -4.71 1.06 1.55
C PRO A 213 -3.39 1.10 0.78
N PHE A 214 -3.48 1.43 -0.50
CA PHE A 214 -2.30 1.67 -1.33
C PHE A 214 -2.28 3.12 -1.80
N ALA A 215 -1.30 3.88 -1.31
CA ALA A 215 -1.12 5.28 -1.67
C ALA A 215 -0.55 5.38 -3.08
N ARG A 216 -1.16 6.23 -3.93
CA ARG A 216 -0.56 6.59 -5.22
C ARG A 216 0.78 7.28 -4.94
N PRO A 217 1.82 7.02 -5.75
CA PRO A 217 2.98 7.91 -5.72
C PRO A 217 2.47 9.33 -5.94
N ALA A 218 2.80 10.24 -5.02
CA ALA A 218 2.41 11.64 -5.16
C ALA A 218 2.82 12.11 -6.57
N LYS A 219 1.89 12.74 -7.31
CA LYS A 219 2.28 13.42 -8.55
C LYS A 219 3.39 14.38 -8.14
N LYS A 220 4.59 14.22 -8.71
CA LYS A 220 5.57 15.30 -8.69
C LYS A 220 4.93 16.45 -9.46
N SER A 221 4.19 17.32 -8.77
CA SER A 221 3.92 18.66 -9.28
C SER A 221 5.30 19.25 -9.56
N GLY A 222 5.54 19.63 -10.81
CA GLY A 222 6.76 20.29 -11.24
C GLY A 222 6.87 21.70 -10.66
N CYS A 223 6.82 21.82 -9.34
CA CYS A 223 7.18 23.01 -8.61
C CYS A 223 8.52 22.72 -7.94
N CYS A 224 9.46 23.64 -8.11
CA CYS A 224 10.81 23.56 -7.60
C CYS A 224 10.77 23.48 -6.07
N SER A 225 10.75 22.27 -5.51
CA SER A 225 10.84 22.07 -4.07
C SER A 225 12.32 22.09 -3.68
N ILE A 226 12.76 23.24 -3.16
CA ILE A 226 13.98 23.35 -2.37
C ILE A 226 13.78 22.44 -1.16
N PHE A 227 14.52 21.34 -1.10
CA PHE A 227 14.56 20.45 0.05
C PHE A 227 15.34 21.12 1.17
N PHE A 228 14.68 21.51 2.25
CA PHE A 228 15.32 21.58 3.56
C PHE A 228 15.20 20.20 4.21
N THR A 229 16.24 19.37 4.07
CA THR A 229 16.45 18.23 4.95
C THR A 229 17.55 18.55 5.93
N LYS A 230 17.18 18.86 7.17
CA LYS A 230 17.95 18.41 8.33
C LYS A 230 17.02 18.39 9.53
N GLU A 231 16.89 17.22 10.12
CA GLU A 231 16.37 17.06 11.47
C GLU A 231 17.09 18.05 12.39
N ILE A 232 16.33 18.98 12.95
CA ILE A 232 16.72 19.66 14.16
C ILE A 232 15.50 19.59 15.06
N GLU A 233 15.60 18.79 16.13
CA GLU A 233 14.78 18.98 17.31
C GLU A 233 14.98 20.43 17.77
N TYR A 234 13.96 21.27 17.61
CA TYR A 234 13.91 22.53 18.32
C TYR A 234 12.73 22.54 19.29
N ASP A 235 13.14 22.82 20.52
CA ASP A 235 12.37 23.05 21.72
C ASP A 235 11.22 24.04 21.48
N TYR A 236 10.10 23.74 22.13
CA TYR A 236 8.79 24.37 21.99
C TYR A 236 8.75 25.75 22.67
N HIS A 237 9.73 26.64 22.47
CA HIS A 237 9.71 27.94 23.15
C HIS A 237 10.62 29.03 22.56
N SER A 238 10.78 29.17 21.23
CA SER A 238 11.34 30.42 20.70
C SER A 238 11.10 30.64 19.21
N LEU A 239 10.63 31.86 18.89
CA LEU A 239 10.67 32.54 17.58
C LEU A 239 9.55 32.23 16.57
N VAL A 240 8.32 32.58 16.94
CA VAL A 240 7.40 33.16 15.94
C VAL A 240 7.78 34.64 15.83
N ASN A 241 8.34 35.04 14.68
CA ASN A 241 8.82 36.39 14.46
C ASN A 241 7.64 37.38 14.44
N LEU A 242 7.59 38.29 15.42
CA LEU A 242 6.52 39.28 15.60
C LEU A 242 6.28 40.17 14.37
N ASN A 243 7.28 40.33 13.49
CA ASN A 243 7.14 41.07 12.24
C ASN A 243 6.33 40.30 11.19
N LEU A 244 6.41 38.96 11.18
CA LEU A 244 5.65 38.10 10.27
C LEU A 244 4.15 38.22 10.56
N LEU A 245 3.77 38.17 11.84
CA LEU A 245 2.37 38.25 12.27
C LEU A 245 1.76 39.65 12.05
N LYS A 246 2.57 40.71 12.17
CA LYS A 246 2.12 42.09 11.89
C LYS A 246 1.86 42.31 10.41
N ASN A 247 2.72 41.77 9.54
CA ASN A 247 2.56 41.88 8.09
C ASN A 247 1.34 41.08 7.61
N LEU A 248 1.11 39.88 8.16
CA LEU A 248 -0.08 39.09 7.85
C LEU A 248 -1.39 39.82 8.23
N SER A 249 -1.43 40.45 9.39
CA SER A 249 -2.59 41.21 9.87
C SER A 249 -2.89 42.42 8.97
N ALA A 250 -1.86 43.14 8.53
CA ALA A 250 -2.01 44.29 7.63
C ALA A 250 -2.49 43.90 6.23
N MET A 251 -2.09 42.74 5.71
CA MET A 251 -2.43 42.29 4.36
C MET A 251 -3.81 41.61 4.28
N THR A 252 -4.23 40.92 5.33
CA THR A 252 -5.52 40.19 5.37
C THR A 252 -6.65 41.00 6.02
N GLY A 253 -6.33 42.14 6.63
CA GLY A 253 -7.28 42.94 7.42
C GLY A 253 -7.70 42.26 8.74
N PHE A 254 -7.10 41.13 9.10
CA PHE A 254 -7.45 40.37 10.30
C PHE A 254 -6.83 41.04 11.54
N PRO A 255 -7.56 41.32 12.63
CA PRO A 255 -7.04 42.12 13.74
C PRO A 255 -5.86 41.43 14.45
N PHE A 256 -4.71 42.11 14.53
CA PHE A 256 -3.49 41.61 15.16
C PHE A 256 -3.70 41.09 16.58
N SER A 257 -4.60 41.72 17.34
CA SER A 257 -4.93 41.31 18.71
C SER A 257 -5.58 39.93 18.82
N LYS A 258 -6.15 39.38 17.74
CA LYS A 258 -6.70 38.00 17.71
C LYS A 258 -5.68 36.95 17.29
N VAL A 259 -4.57 37.36 16.67
CA VAL A 259 -3.50 36.47 16.20
C VAL A 259 -2.57 36.07 17.35
N VAL A 260 -2.41 36.95 18.35
CA VAL A 260 -1.51 36.72 19.49
C VAL A 260 -2.13 35.80 20.56
N ASP A 261 -3.46 35.65 20.58
CA ASP A 261 -4.17 34.93 21.66
C ASP A 261 -4.66 33.52 21.28
N CYS A 262 -4.23 32.99 20.12
CA CYS A 262 -4.60 31.65 19.70
C CYS A 262 -3.37 30.76 19.52
N SER A 263 -3.36 29.63 20.22
CA SER A 263 -2.64 28.43 19.81
C SER A 263 -3.25 27.92 18.50
N ILE A 264 -2.90 28.54 17.38
CA ILE A 264 -3.39 28.15 16.05
C ILE A 264 -2.64 26.88 15.61
N LYS A 265 -3.38 25.82 15.30
CA LYS A 265 -2.83 24.60 14.69
C LYS A 265 -2.47 24.91 13.23
N LEU A 266 -1.31 24.41 12.78
CA LEU A 266 -0.73 24.58 11.44
C LEU A 266 -1.71 24.36 10.27
N GLU A 267 -2.79 23.60 10.49
CA GLU A 267 -3.84 23.33 9.51
C GLU A 267 -4.63 24.59 9.08
N GLU A 268 -4.78 25.60 9.96
CA GLU A 268 -5.51 26.84 9.61
C GLU A 268 -4.64 27.85 8.85
N ILE A 269 -3.31 27.82 9.01
CA ILE A 269 -2.38 28.67 8.25
C ILE A 269 -2.30 28.20 6.79
N GLY A 270 -2.41 26.89 6.54
CA GLY A 270 -2.45 26.32 5.19
C GLY A 270 -3.60 26.89 4.34
N TYR A 271 -4.77 27.08 4.94
CA TYR A 271 -5.94 27.64 4.24
C TYR A 271 -5.77 29.11 3.83
N ILE A 272 -5.04 29.90 4.62
CA ILE A 272 -4.80 31.33 4.32
C ILE A 272 -3.80 31.48 3.17
N LEU A 273 -2.83 30.58 3.05
CA LEU A 273 -1.81 30.61 2.00
C LEU A 273 -2.33 30.10 0.65
N ASP A 274 -3.32 29.20 0.66
CA ASP A 274 -3.96 28.69 -0.57
C ASP A 274 -4.84 29.73 -1.28
N GLU A 275 -5.23 30.82 -0.60
CA GLU A 275 -6.01 31.92 -1.19
C GLU A 275 -5.15 33.09 -1.72
N LEU A 276 -3.83 33.06 -1.53
CA LEU A 276 -2.93 34.12 -1.98
C LEU A 276 -2.32 33.80 -3.34
N ASP A 277 -2.27 34.80 -4.23
CA ASP A 277 -1.62 34.64 -5.53
C ASP A 277 -0.08 34.53 -5.40
N LEU A 278 0.52 33.97 -6.44
CA LEU A 278 1.97 33.69 -6.49
C LEU A 278 2.83 34.96 -6.42
N GLU A 279 2.29 36.12 -6.81
CA GLU A 279 2.99 37.40 -6.80
C GLU A 279 3.05 37.98 -5.37
N THR A 280 1.99 37.76 -4.60
CA THR A 280 1.89 38.08 -3.18
C THR A 280 2.81 37.18 -2.33
N ILE A 281 2.85 35.88 -2.64
CA ILE A 281 3.75 34.92 -2.00
C ILE A 281 5.22 35.27 -2.30
N GLY A 282 5.52 35.66 -3.54
CA GLY A 282 6.86 36.12 -3.95
C GLY A 282 7.32 37.37 -3.21
N SER A 283 6.42 38.33 -2.98
CA SER A 283 6.72 39.56 -2.24
C SER A 283 6.97 39.32 -0.74
N LEU A 284 6.26 38.35 -0.15
CA LEU A 284 6.47 37.90 1.24
C LEU A 284 7.88 37.32 1.44
N MET A 285 8.35 36.50 0.50
CA MET A 285 9.66 35.86 0.54
C MET A 285 10.82 36.87 0.38
N ILE A 286 10.65 37.91 -0.43
CA ILE A 286 11.66 38.97 -0.63
C ILE A 286 11.80 39.86 0.61
N SER A 287 10.75 40.00 1.42
CA SER A 287 10.78 40.79 2.66
C SER A 287 11.41 40.09 3.88
N MET A 288 11.85 38.83 3.71
CA MET A 288 12.45 38.00 4.76
C MET A 288 13.99 37.97 4.74
N GLU A 289 14.63 38.57 3.73
CA GLU A 289 16.06 38.95 3.72
C GLU A 289 16.26 40.35 4.32
#